data_AF-A0A7K6HSI9-F1
#
_entry.id   AF-A0A7K6HSI9-F1
#
_cell.length_a   1.000
_cell.length_b   1.000
_cell.length_c   1.000
_cell.angle_alpha   90.00
_cell.angle_beta   90.00
_cell.angle_gamma   90.00
#
_symmetry.space_group_name_H-M   'P 1'
#
loop_
_entity.id
_entity.type
_entity.pdbx_description
1 polymer ?
#
loop_
_entity_poly.entity_id
_entity_poly.type
_entity_poly.pdbx_seq_one_letter_code
_entity_poly.pdbx_strand_id
1 'polypeptide(L)'
;DLNLHFRFLNWRRRIREIREVREGRDRDRDRDRDRDRDRDRDRDRDRDRGLRCQERARHILVDGDTLSYRGPSGEVGCYVAPRPLTRDSNYFEVSIVDSGVRGTIAVGLVPHCHSLEHPPGWGPGSVAYHADDGKLYSGRAKGRQFGSKCSSGDRIGCGVERGSFGAPPAQVFFTKNGQRVGGLGVPLSPPGLFPAVGLHSLGEEVRLHLPPPGPPGPPEDEGGAMLVDSLEEEWGRLHDVRLCGSVLEYVGKGKSIVDVGLAQARRALSPRSHYFELEILDPGEKCYIALGVARKDYPKNRHPGWSRGSVAYHADDGKLFHGSGVGDPFGPRCYKGDVMGCGIMFPRDYGRDSEGIGGLGIP
;
A
#
# COMPACT_ATOMS: atom_id res chain seq x y z
N ASP A 1 -73.66 26.93 1.43
CA ASP A 1 -72.46 26.10 1.67
C ASP A 1 -71.72 25.53 0.44
N LEU A 2 -71.79 26.14 -0.75
CA LEU A 2 -70.96 25.71 -1.91
C LEU A 2 -69.59 26.40 -1.99
N ASN A 3 -69.43 27.57 -1.36
CA ASN A 3 -68.25 28.42 -1.51
C ASN A 3 -67.06 27.96 -0.62
N LEU A 4 -67.32 27.36 0.55
CA LEU A 4 -66.27 26.83 1.42
C LEU A 4 -65.61 25.56 0.85
N HIS A 5 -66.40 24.67 0.25
CA HIS A 5 -65.91 23.41 -0.33
C HIS A 5 -64.96 23.68 -1.51
N PHE A 6 -65.29 24.64 -2.38
CA PHE A 6 -64.46 25.02 -3.52
C PHE A 6 -63.13 25.66 -3.10
N ARG A 7 -63.13 26.46 -2.03
CA ARG A 7 -61.90 27.06 -1.47
C ARG A 7 -61.00 26.00 -0.84
N PHE A 8 -61.56 24.99 -0.17
CA PHE A 8 -60.80 23.89 0.42
C PHE A 8 -60.16 22.98 -0.63
N LEU A 9 -60.89 22.67 -1.71
CA LEU A 9 -60.36 21.91 -2.86
C LEU A 9 -59.21 22.64 -3.57
N ASN A 10 -59.34 23.95 -3.79
CA ASN A 10 -58.28 24.76 -4.38
C ASN A 10 -57.04 24.87 -3.46
N TRP A 11 -57.24 24.96 -2.15
CA TRP A 11 -56.15 24.96 -1.18
C TRP A 11 -55.38 23.62 -1.19
N ARG A 12 -56.09 22.48 -1.25
CA ARG A 12 -55.47 21.15 -1.35
C ARG A 12 -54.69 20.95 -2.66
N ARG A 13 -55.21 21.45 -3.79
CA ARG A 13 -54.47 21.45 -5.07
C ARG A 13 -53.18 22.25 -4.96
N ARG A 14 -53.24 23.44 -4.39
CA ARG A 14 -52.08 24.33 -4.25
C ARG A 14 -51.01 23.77 -3.31
N ILE A 15 -51.40 23.07 -2.24
CA ILE A 15 -50.45 22.34 -1.38
C ILE A 15 -49.79 21.18 -2.13
N ARG A 16 -50.54 20.44 -2.96
CA ARG A 16 -49.98 19.35 -3.77
C ARG A 16 -48.95 19.88 -4.77
N GLU A 17 -49.25 20.98 -5.47
CA GLU A 17 -48.30 21.63 -6.39
C GLU A 17 -47.03 22.12 -5.67
N ILE A 18 -47.16 22.75 -4.48
CA ILE A 18 -46.00 23.21 -3.71
C ILE A 18 -45.11 22.03 -3.28
N ARG A 19 -45.73 20.90 -2.94
CA ARG A 19 -45.02 19.68 -2.54
C ARG A 19 -44.29 19.05 -3.72
N GLU A 20 -44.94 18.94 -4.88
CA GLU A 20 -44.34 18.42 -6.12
C GLU A 20 -43.16 19.29 -6.59
N VAL A 21 -43.28 20.62 -6.49
CA VAL A 21 -42.18 21.56 -6.84
C VAL A 21 -41.00 21.44 -5.88
N ARG A 22 -41.25 21.23 -4.57
CA ARG A 22 -40.17 20.98 -3.59
C ARG A 22 -39.48 19.64 -3.84
N GLU A 23 -40.27 18.59 -4.06
CA GLU A 23 -39.74 17.25 -4.37
C GLU A 23 -38.93 17.25 -5.68
N GLY A 24 -39.33 18.04 -6.69
CA GLY A 24 -38.55 18.25 -7.91
C GLY A 24 -37.20 18.93 -7.65
N ARG A 25 -37.19 20.03 -6.88
CA ARG A 25 -35.94 20.76 -6.54
C ARG A 25 -34.98 19.94 -5.70
N ASP A 26 -35.50 19.10 -4.81
CA ASP A 26 -34.67 18.23 -3.99
C ASP A 26 -34.05 17.10 -4.85
N ARG A 27 -34.80 16.53 -5.79
CA ARG A 27 -34.27 15.55 -6.78
C ARG A 27 -33.18 16.13 -7.67
N ASP A 28 -33.32 17.39 -8.11
CA ASP A 28 -32.31 18.04 -8.94
C ASP A 28 -31.03 18.33 -8.14
N ARG A 29 -31.15 18.76 -6.87
CA ARG A 29 -30.00 18.93 -5.97
C ARG A 29 -29.26 17.63 -5.67
N ASP A 30 -29.98 16.53 -5.52
CA ASP A 30 -29.37 15.23 -5.29
C ASP A 30 -28.62 14.73 -6.53
N ARG A 31 -29.17 14.95 -7.74
CA ARG A 31 -28.47 14.66 -9.01
C ARG A 31 -27.18 15.46 -9.18
N ASP A 32 -27.20 16.75 -8.84
CA ASP A 32 -26.01 17.59 -8.94
C ASP A 32 -24.93 17.18 -7.93
N ARG A 33 -25.33 16.80 -6.70
CA ARG A 33 -24.41 16.24 -5.69
C ARG A 33 -23.78 14.92 -6.11
N ASP A 34 -24.54 14.06 -6.79
CA ASP A 34 -24.02 12.78 -7.26
C ASP A 34 -23.02 12.99 -8.42
N ARG A 35 -23.29 13.93 -9.33
CA ARG A 35 -22.33 14.31 -10.39
C ARG A 35 -21.04 14.90 -9.85
N ASP A 36 -21.11 15.73 -8.82
CA ASP A 36 -19.91 16.31 -8.20
C ASP A 36 -19.10 15.24 -7.45
N ARG A 37 -19.77 14.29 -6.77
CA ARG A 37 -19.10 13.13 -6.16
C ARG A 37 -18.41 12.23 -7.17
N ASP A 38 -19.01 12.01 -8.33
CA ASP A 38 -18.42 11.19 -9.38
C ASP A 38 -17.20 11.88 -10.00
N ARG A 39 -17.26 13.20 -10.23
CA ARG A 39 -16.09 13.99 -10.66
C ARG A 39 -14.94 13.99 -9.65
N ASP A 40 -15.25 14.09 -8.36
CA ASP A 40 -14.23 14.04 -7.31
C ASP A 40 -13.63 12.64 -7.19
N ARG A 41 -14.43 11.57 -7.35
CA ARG A 41 -13.93 10.19 -7.44
C ARG A 41 -13.02 9.95 -8.64
N ASP A 42 -13.37 10.50 -9.80
CA ASP A 42 -12.55 10.37 -11.01
C ASP A 42 -11.23 11.14 -10.88
N ARG A 43 -11.26 12.35 -10.29
CA ARG A 43 -10.03 13.09 -9.95
C ARG A 43 -9.15 12.37 -8.94
N ASP A 44 -9.74 11.78 -7.90
CA ASP A 44 -8.99 11.02 -6.90
C ASP A 44 -8.42 9.72 -7.50
N ARG A 45 -9.14 9.05 -8.42
CA ARG A 45 -8.63 7.89 -9.19
C ARG A 45 -7.45 8.26 -10.09
N ASP A 46 -7.52 9.37 -10.81
CA ASP A 46 -6.44 9.82 -11.68
C ASP A 46 -5.21 10.29 -10.88
N ARG A 47 -5.43 10.90 -9.71
CA ARG A 47 -4.36 11.30 -8.78
C ARG A 47 -3.64 10.09 -8.17
N ASP A 48 -4.37 9.03 -7.83
CA ASP A 48 -3.84 7.79 -7.27
C ASP A 48 -3.16 6.90 -8.36
N ARG A 49 -3.56 7.04 -9.63
CA ARG A 49 -2.84 6.46 -10.80
C ARG A 49 -1.51 7.16 -11.07
N GLY A 50 -1.44 8.48 -10.88
CA GLY A 50 -0.21 9.27 -11.07
C GLY A 50 0.91 8.97 -10.06
N LEU A 51 0.57 8.46 -8.87
CA LEU A 51 1.55 8.13 -7.81
C LEU A 51 2.20 6.74 -8.00
N ARG A 52 1.53 5.81 -8.69
CA ARG A 52 1.98 4.39 -8.83
C ARG A 52 3.07 4.15 -9.89
N CYS A 53 3.47 5.18 -10.64
CA CYS A 53 4.40 5.04 -11.78
C CYS A 53 5.56 6.05 -11.79
N GLN A 54 5.93 6.61 -10.63
CA GLN A 54 7.06 7.53 -10.56
C GLN A 54 8.37 6.80 -10.26
N GLU A 55 9.39 7.12 -11.06
CA GLU A 55 10.78 6.78 -10.77
C GLU A 55 11.19 7.37 -9.41
N ARG A 56 11.93 6.59 -8.61
CA ARG A 56 12.38 7.01 -7.28
C ARG A 56 13.89 6.85 -7.20
N ALA A 57 14.60 7.96 -7.00
CA ALA A 57 16.05 7.94 -6.86
C ALA A 57 16.51 8.84 -5.71
N ARG A 58 17.55 8.42 -5.00
CA ARG A 58 18.26 9.22 -3.99
C ARG A 58 19.75 9.00 -4.16
N HIS A 59 20.54 10.08 -4.10
CA HIS A 59 22.00 10.07 -4.27
C HIS A 59 22.50 9.39 -5.57
N ILE A 60 21.62 9.27 -6.56
CA ILE A 60 21.90 8.75 -7.89
C ILE A 60 21.42 9.80 -8.89
N LEU A 61 22.28 10.16 -9.83
CA LEU A 61 21.91 10.92 -11.01
C LEU A 61 21.41 9.95 -12.09
N VAL A 62 20.22 10.23 -12.62
CA VAL A 62 19.60 9.47 -13.71
C VAL A 62 19.72 10.29 -14.98
N ASP A 63 20.46 9.79 -15.97
CA ASP A 63 20.60 10.38 -17.30
C ASP A 63 20.28 9.33 -18.36
N GLY A 64 19.04 9.36 -18.86
CA GLY A 64 18.52 8.32 -19.75
C GLY A 64 18.53 6.95 -19.08
N ASP A 65 19.35 6.04 -19.59
CA ASP A 65 19.55 4.70 -19.06
C ASP A 65 20.79 4.57 -18.15
N THR A 66 21.56 5.64 -17.97
CA THR A 66 22.73 5.66 -17.11
C THR A 66 22.38 6.13 -15.71
N LEU A 67 22.86 5.40 -14.70
CA LEU A 67 22.75 5.71 -13.29
C LEU A 67 24.15 5.92 -12.71
N SER A 68 24.43 7.12 -12.22
CA SER A 68 25.75 7.47 -11.64
C SER A 68 25.62 7.89 -10.19
N TYR A 69 26.51 7.40 -9.32
CA TYR A 69 26.50 7.76 -7.90
C TYR A 69 26.86 9.24 -7.69
N ARG A 70 26.05 9.94 -6.90
CA ARG A 70 26.23 11.37 -6.54
C ARG A 70 26.02 11.63 -5.05
N GLY A 71 26.15 10.60 -4.20
CA GLY A 71 25.98 10.74 -2.76
C GLY A 71 27.18 11.35 -2.04
N PRO A 72 26.96 11.92 -0.84
CA PRO A 72 28.03 12.25 0.09
C PRO A 72 28.86 11.03 0.49
N SER A 73 30.01 11.23 1.13
CA SER A 73 30.82 10.10 1.61
C SER A 73 30.04 9.26 2.64
N GLY A 74 29.91 7.96 2.37
CA GLY A 74 29.30 6.98 3.29
C GLY A 74 27.78 6.79 3.14
N GLU A 75 27.08 7.62 2.37
CA GLU A 75 25.63 7.48 2.15
C GLU A 75 25.30 6.56 0.97
N VAL A 76 24.23 5.79 1.06
CA VAL A 76 23.82 4.87 -0.01
C VAL A 76 22.98 5.61 -1.06
N GLY A 77 23.31 5.41 -2.32
CA GLY A 77 22.44 5.72 -3.45
C GLY A 77 21.51 4.56 -3.77
N CYS A 78 20.24 4.87 -4.01
CA CYS A 78 19.24 3.88 -4.39
C CYS A 78 18.32 4.44 -5.47
N TYR A 79 18.10 3.62 -6.49
CA TYR A 79 17.20 3.86 -7.61
C TYR A 79 16.17 2.72 -7.66
N VAL A 80 14.91 3.06 -7.88
CA VAL A 80 13.80 2.13 -8.09
C VAL A 80 13.06 2.56 -9.36
N ALA A 81 12.94 1.62 -10.29
CA ALA A 81 12.27 1.83 -11.57
C ALA A 81 10.77 2.15 -11.39
N PRO A 82 10.14 2.84 -12.35
CA PRO A 82 8.75 3.29 -12.24
C PRO A 82 7.70 2.17 -12.35
N ARG A 83 8.05 1.00 -12.86
CA ARG A 83 7.10 -0.11 -13.09
C ARG A 83 7.63 -1.42 -12.51
N PRO A 84 6.75 -2.29 -11.96
CA PRO A 84 7.14 -3.62 -11.53
C PRO A 84 7.40 -4.52 -12.74
N LEU A 85 8.14 -5.60 -12.50
CA LEU A 85 8.20 -6.69 -13.48
C LEU A 85 6.82 -7.33 -13.63
N THR A 86 6.50 -7.74 -14.86
CA THR A 86 5.25 -8.44 -15.19
C THR A 86 5.57 -9.81 -15.79
N ARG A 87 4.56 -10.65 -16.01
CA ARG A 87 4.74 -11.96 -16.66
C ARG A 87 5.40 -11.86 -18.04
N ASP A 88 5.06 -10.83 -18.81
CA ASP A 88 5.58 -10.61 -20.16
C ASP A 88 6.95 -9.92 -20.16
N SER A 89 7.18 -9.09 -19.15
CA SER A 89 8.36 -8.26 -18.96
C SER A 89 9.01 -8.62 -17.61
N ASN A 90 9.55 -9.84 -17.54
CA ASN A 90 9.92 -10.51 -16.29
C ASN A 90 11.43 -10.51 -15.97
N TYR A 91 12.23 -9.76 -16.73
CA TYR A 91 13.70 -9.76 -16.63
C TYR A 91 14.27 -8.40 -17.04
N PHE A 92 15.33 -7.95 -16.36
CA PHE A 92 16.10 -6.76 -16.71
C PHE A 92 17.59 -6.98 -16.42
N GLU A 93 18.44 -6.15 -17.00
CA GLU A 93 19.89 -6.23 -16.81
C GLU A 93 20.50 -4.88 -16.46
N VAL A 94 21.66 -4.92 -15.80
CA VAL A 94 22.45 -3.76 -15.43
C VAL A 94 23.89 -4.04 -15.85
N SER A 95 24.44 -3.19 -16.72
CA SER A 95 25.86 -3.24 -17.09
C SER A 95 26.66 -2.33 -16.18
N ILE A 96 27.73 -2.83 -15.59
CA ILE A 96 28.63 -2.02 -14.77
C ILE A 96 29.54 -1.26 -15.72
N VAL A 97 29.33 0.06 -15.82
CA VAL A 97 30.16 0.95 -16.66
C VAL A 97 31.46 1.24 -15.91
N ASP A 98 31.35 1.63 -14.65
CA ASP A 98 32.46 1.85 -13.75
C ASP A 98 32.10 1.32 -12.35
N SER A 99 32.95 0.46 -11.79
CA SER A 99 32.80 -0.05 -10.42
C SER A 99 33.11 1.01 -9.35
N GLY A 100 33.67 2.16 -9.73
CA GLY A 100 34.09 3.19 -8.79
C GLY A 100 35.11 2.69 -7.77
N VAL A 101 35.16 3.34 -6.62
CA VAL A 101 36.17 3.08 -5.58
C VAL A 101 35.97 1.73 -4.88
N ARG A 102 34.73 1.32 -4.63
CA ARG A 102 34.42 0.13 -3.81
C ARG A 102 33.70 -0.99 -4.56
N GLY A 103 33.12 -0.74 -5.74
CA GLY A 103 32.34 -1.74 -6.48
C GLY A 103 31.06 -2.17 -5.76
N THR A 104 30.58 -1.37 -4.81
CA THR A 104 29.44 -1.64 -3.93
C THR A 104 28.12 -1.39 -4.64
N ILE A 105 27.94 -2.12 -5.74
CA ILE A 105 26.79 -2.02 -6.64
C ILE A 105 25.85 -3.19 -6.32
N ALA A 106 24.59 -2.88 -6.04
CA ALA A 106 23.55 -3.87 -5.76
C ALA A 106 22.49 -3.84 -6.87
N VAL A 107 22.17 -5.00 -7.45
CA VAL A 107 21.13 -5.13 -8.48
C VAL A 107 20.09 -6.12 -8.01
N GLY A 108 18.82 -5.74 -8.08
CA GLY A 108 17.77 -6.62 -7.61
C GLY A 108 16.35 -6.09 -7.72
N LEU A 109 15.48 -6.68 -6.91
CA LEU A 109 14.07 -6.41 -6.87
C LEU A 109 13.64 -5.94 -5.48
N VAL A 110 12.80 -4.92 -5.45
CA VAL A 110 12.31 -4.30 -4.23
C VAL A 110 10.78 -4.13 -4.27
N PRO A 111 10.10 -4.13 -3.11
CA PRO A 111 8.72 -3.66 -3.05
C PRO A 111 8.62 -2.18 -3.45
N HIS A 112 7.46 -1.74 -3.91
CA HIS A 112 7.22 -0.35 -4.33
C HIS A 112 7.71 0.69 -3.30
N CYS A 113 7.63 0.34 -2.02
CA CYS A 113 7.89 1.26 -0.94
C CYS A 113 9.29 1.15 -0.32
N HIS A 114 10.19 0.37 -0.88
CA HIS A 114 11.55 0.23 -0.35
C HIS A 114 12.21 1.59 -0.05
N SER A 115 12.87 1.67 1.11
CA SER A 115 13.56 2.88 1.57
C SER A 115 14.76 3.16 0.67
N LEU A 116 14.89 4.40 0.21
CA LEU A 116 16.02 4.81 -0.63
C LEU A 116 17.32 5.05 0.17
N GLU A 117 17.28 4.86 1.50
CA GLU A 117 18.46 4.96 2.38
C GLU A 117 19.22 3.63 2.48
N HIS A 118 18.64 2.56 1.94
CA HIS A 118 19.21 1.21 2.01
C HIS A 118 19.38 0.63 0.60
N PRO A 119 20.46 -0.13 0.35
CA PRO A 119 20.61 -0.79 -0.93
C PRO A 119 19.55 -1.90 -1.08
N PRO A 120 19.18 -2.26 -2.32
CA PRO A 120 18.35 -3.43 -2.57
C PRO A 120 18.88 -4.68 -1.85
N GLY A 121 17.97 -5.51 -1.33
CA GLY A 121 18.29 -6.72 -0.57
C GLY A 121 18.43 -6.53 0.95
N TRP A 122 18.57 -5.29 1.45
CA TRP A 122 18.68 -5.02 2.88
C TRP A 122 17.32 -4.76 3.56
N GLY A 123 16.35 -4.22 2.82
CA GLY A 123 15.01 -3.93 3.33
C GLY A 123 14.08 -5.15 3.23
N PRO A 124 13.06 -5.27 4.09
CA PRO A 124 12.08 -6.37 4.04
C PRO A 124 11.44 -6.52 2.64
N GLY A 125 11.22 -7.76 2.21
CA GLY A 125 10.64 -8.07 0.89
C GLY A 125 11.54 -7.74 -0.30
N SER A 126 12.75 -7.20 -0.09
CA SER A 126 13.72 -6.94 -1.15
C SER A 126 14.77 -8.04 -1.27
N VAL A 127 15.29 -8.19 -2.48
CA VAL A 127 16.33 -9.17 -2.82
C VAL A 127 17.32 -8.57 -3.80
N ALA A 128 18.62 -8.80 -3.63
CA ALA A 128 19.63 -8.29 -4.55
C ALA A 128 20.93 -9.08 -4.54
N TYR A 129 21.59 -9.09 -5.69
CA TYR A 129 22.94 -9.59 -5.89
C TYR A 129 23.92 -8.41 -5.83
N HIS A 130 24.90 -8.50 -4.94
CA HIS A 130 25.87 -7.43 -4.66
C HIS A 130 27.19 -7.73 -5.37
N ALA A 131 27.69 -6.75 -6.13
CA ALA A 131 28.84 -6.90 -7.01
C ALA A 131 30.18 -7.01 -6.26
N ASP A 132 30.33 -6.30 -5.15
CA ASP A 132 31.57 -6.20 -4.37
C ASP A 132 31.97 -7.50 -3.69
N ASP A 133 30.99 -8.32 -3.30
CA ASP A 133 31.22 -9.56 -2.55
C ASP A 133 30.62 -10.82 -3.21
N GLY A 134 29.81 -10.66 -4.26
CA GLY A 134 29.16 -11.77 -4.94
C GLY A 134 28.10 -12.46 -4.09
N LYS A 135 27.59 -11.81 -3.05
CA LYS A 135 26.57 -12.38 -2.18
C LYS A 135 25.17 -11.96 -2.58
N LEU A 136 24.23 -12.79 -2.14
CA LEU A 136 22.80 -12.52 -2.27
C LEU A 136 22.27 -12.01 -0.93
N TYR A 137 21.59 -10.87 -0.97
CA TYR A 137 20.94 -10.22 0.16
C TYR A 137 19.43 -10.35 0.01
N SER A 138 18.73 -10.62 1.11
CA SER A 138 17.28 -10.84 1.12
C SER A 138 16.70 -10.39 2.47
N GLY A 139 16.10 -9.21 2.51
CA GLY A 139 15.42 -8.71 3.70
C GLY A 139 16.30 -8.20 4.85
N ARG A 140 17.64 -8.24 4.73
CA ARG A 140 18.57 -7.88 5.82
C ARG A 140 20.01 -7.64 5.35
N ALA A 141 20.79 -6.90 6.12
CA ALA A 141 22.19 -6.56 5.87
C ALA A 141 23.20 -7.73 6.06
N LYS A 142 22.75 -8.98 5.97
CA LYS A 142 23.61 -10.18 6.07
C LYS A 142 23.46 -11.03 4.81
N GLY A 143 24.41 -10.87 3.89
CA GLY A 143 24.45 -11.61 2.62
C GLY A 143 24.84 -13.08 2.81
N ARG A 144 24.40 -13.93 1.88
CA ARG A 144 24.80 -15.34 1.76
C ARG A 144 25.65 -15.56 0.52
N GLN A 145 26.60 -16.49 0.58
CA GLN A 145 27.39 -16.88 -0.59
C GLN A 145 26.45 -17.32 -1.72
N PHE A 146 26.67 -16.79 -2.92
CA PHE A 146 25.75 -17.01 -4.04
C PHE A 146 26.47 -17.08 -5.38
N GLY A 147 27.22 -16.04 -5.75
CA GLY A 147 27.95 -15.97 -7.01
C GLY A 147 29.38 -15.48 -6.83
N SER A 148 30.00 -15.08 -7.93
CA SER A 148 31.30 -14.41 -7.92
C SER A 148 31.13 -12.89 -7.82
N LYS A 149 32.20 -12.15 -7.51
CA LYS A 149 32.18 -10.69 -7.58
C LYS A 149 31.98 -10.20 -9.02
N CYS A 150 31.46 -9.00 -9.20
CA CYS A 150 31.33 -8.33 -10.51
C CYS A 150 32.16 -7.03 -10.53
N SER A 151 32.63 -6.63 -11.71
CA SER A 151 33.46 -5.44 -11.92
C SER A 151 33.09 -4.71 -13.20
N SER A 152 33.74 -3.58 -13.51
CA SER A 152 33.52 -2.84 -14.77
C SER A 152 33.57 -3.76 -15.99
N GLY A 153 32.55 -3.67 -16.84
CA GLY A 153 32.35 -4.54 -18.01
C GLY A 153 31.47 -5.77 -17.75
N ASP A 154 31.29 -6.19 -16.50
CA ASP A 154 30.33 -7.25 -16.17
C ASP A 154 28.89 -6.74 -16.26
N ARG A 155 27.98 -7.69 -16.48
CA ARG A 155 26.53 -7.47 -16.53
C ARG A 155 25.82 -8.35 -15.53
N ILE A 156 24.98 -7.75 -14.70
CA ILE A 156 24.12 -8.44 -13.73
C ILE A 156 22.68 -8.41 -14.24
N GLY A 157 22.05 -9.57 -14.38
CA GLY A 157 20.63 -9.67 -14.68
C GLY A 157 19.81 -10.13 -13.48
N CYS A 158 18.55 -9.71 -13.44
CA CYS A 158 17.59 -10.11 -12.41
C CYS A 158 16.21 -10.29 -13.04
N GLY A 159 15.50 -11.34 -12.64
CA GLY A 159 14.16 -11.61 -13.13
C GLY A 159 13.32 -12.47 -12.20
N VAL A 160 12.05 -12.63 -12.56
CA VAL A 160 11.09 -13.50 -11.87
C VAL A 160 10.65 -14.59 -12.83
N GLU A 161 10.58 -15.84 -12.38
CA GLU A 161 10.08 -16.94 -13.18
C GLU A 161 8.62 -16.68 -13.62
N ARG A 162 8.32 -16.87 -14.90
CA ARG A 162 6.99 -16.54 -15.46
C ARG A 162 5.84 -17.28 -14.78
N GLY A 163 6.07 -18.50 -14.32
CA GLY A 163 5.08 -19.31 -13.60
C GLY A 163 4.84 -18.87 -12.16
N SER A 164 5.64 -17.93 -11.63
CA SER A 164 5.54 -17.46 -10.25
C SER A 164 4.80 -16.13 -10.11
N PHE A 165 4.30 -15.55 -11.21
CA PHE A 165 3.37 -14.43 -11.17
C PHE A 165 1.97 -14.95 -10.83
N GLY A 166 1.48 -14.68 -9.61
CA GLY A 166 0.11 -15.00 -9.18
C GLY A 166 -0.03 -15.82 -7.90
N ALA A 167 1.03 -16.45 -7.41
CA ALA A 167 1.03 -17.13 -6.11
C ALA A 167 2.41 -16.99 -5.42
N PRO A 168 2.46 -16.55 -4.15
CA PRO A 168 3.72 -16.50 -3.42
C PRO A 168 4.24 -17.93 -3.11
N PRO A 169 5.56 -18.13 -3.06
CA PRO A 169 6.62 -17.13 -3.26
C PRO A 169 6.96 -16.91 -4.75
N ALA A 170 7.27 -15.66 -5.11
CA ALA A 170 7.86 -15.36 -6.42
C ALA A 170 9.28 -15.92 -6.52
N GLN A 171 9.53 -16.75 -7.52
CA GLN A 171 10.87 -17.28 -7.77
C GLN A 171 11.70 -16.24 -8.52
N VAL A 172 12.55 -15.54 -7.78
CA VAL A 172 13.50 -14.56 -8.32
C VAL A 172 14.78 -15.28 -8.70
N PHE A 173 15.38 -14.91 -9.83
CA PHE A 173 16.66 -15.43 -10.28
C PHE A 173 17.61 -14.31 -10.71
N PHE A 174 18.90 -14.64 -10.72
CA PHE A 174 19.96 -13.73 -11.11
C PHE A 174 20.88 -14.35 -12.15
N THR A 175 21.43 -13.50 -13.01
CA THR A 175 22.42 -13.87 -14.01
C THR A 175 23.66 -13.00 -13.89
N LYS A 176 24.81 -13.53 -14.31
CA LYS A 176 26.03 -12.78 -14.55
C LYS A 176 26.46 -13.06 -15.99
N ASN A 177 26.61 -12.01 -16.80
CA ASN A 177 26.99 -12.10 -18.21
C ASN A 177 26.10 -13.10 -18.98
N GLY A 178 24.79 -13.04 -18.74
CA GLY A 178 23.79 -13.92 -19.35
C GLY A 178 23.70 -15.34 -18.77
N GLN A 179 24.65 -15.76 -17.92
CA GLN A 179 24.63 -17.08 -17.30
C GLN A 179 23.92 -17.04 -15.95
N ARG A 180 23.00 -17.97 -15.69
CA ARG A 180 22.28 -18.06 -14.42
C ARG A 180 23.23 -18.40 -13.27
N VAL A 181 23.20 -17.58 -12.22
CA VAL A 181 23.93 -17.79 -10.96
C VAL A 181 23.09 -18.61 -9.98
N GLY A 182 21.81 -18.29 -9.86
CA GLY A 182 20.88 -18.97 -8.95
C GLY A 182 19.60 -18.16 -8.72
N GLY A 183 18.84 -18.51 -7.69
CA GLY A 183 17.60 -17.81 -7.33
C GLY A 183 17.09 -18.10 -5.92
N LEU A 184 15.95 -17.51 -5.59
CA LEU A 184 15.18 -17.77 -4.36
C LEU A 184 13.72 -17.37 -4.50
N GLY A 185 12.88 -18.00 -3.68
CA GLY A 185 11.54 -17.52 -3.41
C GLY A 185 11.55 -16.26 -2.55
N VAL A 186 10.84 -15.23 -2.97
CA VAL A 186 10.60 -14.00 -2.20
C VAL A 186 9.09 -13.81 -2.05
N PRO A 187 8.59 -13.38 -0.88
CA PRO A 187 7.19 -13.00 -0.73
C PRO A 187 6.80 -11.94 -1.77
N LEU A 188 5.73 -12.20 -2.51
CA LEU A 188 5.18 -11.21 -3.42
C LEU A 188 4.51 -10.11 -2.61
N SER A 189 4.93 -8.86 -2.83
CA SER A 189 4.25 -7.67 -2.32
C SER A 189 3.47 -7.02 -3.45
N PRO A 190 2.16 -6.80 -3.33
CA PRO A 190 1.45 -5.89 -4.23
C PRO A 190 2.10 -4.49 -4.25
N PRO A 191 2.10 -3.76 -5.38
CA PRO A 191 1.56 -4.12 -6.69
C PRO A 191 2.53 -5.02 -7.49
N GLY A 192 3.69 -5.36 -6.95
CA GLY A 192 4.69 -6.21 -7.58
C GLY A 192 6.11 -5.90 -7.09
N LEU A 193 7.08 -6.56 -7.73
CA LEU A 193 8.51 -6.37 -7.48
C LEU A 193 9.11 -5.44 -8.54
N PHE A 194 9.78 -4.38 -8.10
CA PHE A 194 10.32 -3.32 -8.93
C PHE A 194 11.82 -3.51 -9.14
N PRO A 195 12.34 -3.37 -10.38
CA PRO A 195 13.77 -3.27 -10.64
C PRO A 195 14.40 -2.16 -9.81
N ALA A 196 15.50 -2.47 -9.14
CA ALA A 196 16.22 -1.50 -8.33
C ALA A 196 17.74 -1.69 -8.39
N VAL A 197 18.43 -0.56 -8.25
CA VAL A 197 19.89 -0.46 -8.25
C VAL A 197 20.33 0.31 -7.01
N GLY A 198 21.33 -0.20 -6.29
CA GLY A 198 22.01 0.50 -5.23
C GLY A 198 23.46 0.79 -5.61
N LEU A 199 23.94 1.99 -5.27
CA LEU A 199 25.33 2.44 -5.44
C LEU A 199 25.82 3.01 -4.10
N HIS A 200 27.10 2.88 -3.76
CA HIS A 200 27.64 3.31 -2.46
C HIS A 200 29.07 3.84 -2.50
N SER A 201 29.64 4.08 -3.68
CA SER A 201 30.95 4.72 -3.77
C SER A 201 31.14 5.64 -4.98
N LEU A 202 32.05 6.60 -4.82
CA LEU A 202 32.39 7.56 -5.87
C LEU A 202 32.89 6.84 -7.12
N GLY A 203 32.47 7.35 -8.28
CA GLY A 203 32.80 6.79 -9.59
C GLY A 203 31.92 5.61 -10.01
N GLU A 204 31.06 5.07 -9.14
CA GLU A 204 30.15 4.01 -9.54
C GLU A 204 29.14 4.51 -10.58
N GLU A 205 29.11 3.83 -11.72
CA GLU A 205 28.22 4.13 -12.83
C GLU A 205 27.76 2.83 -13.49
N VAL A 206 26.46 2.75 -13.77
CA VAL A 206 25.86 1.60 -14.43
C VAL A 206 24.89 2.02 -15.52
N ARG A 207 24.67 1.13 -16.49
CA ARG A 207 23.64 1.28 -17.52
C ARG A 207 22.53 0.27 -17.32
N LEU A 208 21.30 0.75 -17.21
CA LEU A 208 20.09 -0.01 -16.94
C LEU A 208 19.41 -0.43 -18.24
N HIS A 209 19.26 -1.73 -18.45
CA HIS A 209 18.56 -2.31 -19.60
C HIS A 209 17.20 -2.82 -19.14
N LEU A 210 16.21 -1.91 -19.13
CA LEU A 210 14.82 -2.28 -18.89
C LEU A 210 14.19 -2.85 -20.16
N PRO A 211 13.29 -3.83 -20.03
CA PRO A 211 12.42 -4.23 -21.12
C PRO A 211 11.62 -3.02 -21.63
N PRO A 212 11.33 -2.94 -22.94
CA PRO A 212 10.61 -1.81 -23.50
C PRO A 212 9.25 -1.67 -22.81
N PRO A 213 8.76 -0.44 -22.58
CA PRO A 213 7.42 -0.24 -22.09
C PRO A 213 6.48 -0.95 -23.06
N GLY A 214 5.76 -1.96 -22.57
CA GLY A 214 4.74 -2.65 -23.37
C GLY A 214 3.74 -1.64 -23.94
N PRO A 215 3.03 -2.00 -25.02
CA PRO A 215 1.98 -1.13 -25.55
C PRO A 215 1.04 -0.71 -24.42
N PRO A 216 0.48 0.52 -24.43
CA PRO A 216 -0.58 0.86 -23.50
C PRO A 216 -1.66 -0.20 -23.67
N GLY A 217 -1.87 -1.00 -22.62
CA GLY A 217 -2.94 -1.98 -22.62
C GLY A 217 -4.26 -1.26 -22.93
N PRO A 218 -5.25 -1.97 -23.50
CA PRO A 218 -6.60 -1.42 -23.55
C PRO A 218 -7.00 -0.95 -22.14
N PRO A 219 -7.85 0.08 -22.00
CA PRO A 219 -8.40 0.42 -20.69
C PRO A 219 -8.93 -0.87 -20.09
N GLU A 220 -8.36 -1.27 -18.96
CA GLU A 220 -8.72 -2.51 -18.28
C GLU A 220 -10.17 -2.40 -17.84
N ASP A 221 -11.08 -2.78 -18.72
CA ASP A 221 -12.47 -3.02 -18.44
C ASP A 221 -12.92 -4.25 -19.23
N GLU A 222 -13.63 -5.12 -18.51
CA GLU A 222 -14.31 -6.33 -18.96
C GLU A 222 -13.46 -7.54 -19.43
N GLY A 223 -13.04 -8.33 -18.44
CA GLY A 223 -13.06 -9.79 -18.53
C GLY A 223 -11.82 -10.47 -19.08
N GLY A 224 -10.88 -10.88 -18.19
CA GLY A 224 -9.81 -11.75 -18.65
C GLY A 224 -8.59 -12.01 -17.77
N ALA A 225 -8.65 -11.81 -16.45
CA ALA A 225 -7.77 -12.50 -15.51
C ALA A 225 -8.43 -12.46 -14.15
N MET A 226 -8.64 -13.62 -13.53
CA MET A 226 -8.98 -13.71 -12.11
C MET A 226 -7.78 -13.16 -11.34
N LEU A 227 -7.79 -11.86 -11.05
CA LEU A 227 -6.91 -11.25 -10.08
C LEU A 227 -7.25 -11.91 -8.74
N VAL A 228 -6.31 -12.69 -8.21
CA VAL A 228 -6.37 -13.07 -6.80
C VAL A 228 -6.29 -11.75 -6.03
N ASP A 229 -7.36 -11.45 -5.30
CA ASP A 229 -7.61 -10.21 -4.56
C ASP A 229 -6.31 -9.58 -4.05
N SER A 230 -5.88 -8.50 -4.72
CA SER A 230 -4.79 -7.68 -4.24
C SER A 230 -5.27 -7.01 -2.97
N LEU A 231 -4.64 -7.29 -1.82
CA LEU A 231 -4.92 -6.65 -0.52
C LEU A 231 -4.84 -5.10 -0.56
N GLU A 232 -4.36 -4.52 -1.66
CA GLU A 232 -4.43 -3.08 -1.95
C GLU A 232 -5.85 -2.54 -2.14
N GLU A 233 -6.82 -3.40 -2.45
CA GLU A 233 -8.24 -3.03 -2.48
C GLU A 233 -8.89 -3.01 -1.09
N GLU A 234 -8.18 -3.44 -0.05
CA GLU A 234 -8.74 -3.54 1.29
C GLU A 234 -8.68 -2.22 2.06
N TRP A 235 -7.71 -1.33 1.80
CA TRP A 235 -7.53 -0.06 2.53
C TRP A 235 -8.18 1.14 1.81
N GLY A 236 -9.01 1.88 2.53
CA GLY A 236 -9.90 2.92 1.98
C GLY A 236 -9.60 4.32 2.42
N ARG A 237 -8.99 4.49 3.59
CA ARG A 237 -8.58 5.80 4.11
C ARG A 237 -7.22 5.65 4.76
N LEU A 238 -6.24 6.37 4.22
CA LEU A 238 -4.88 6.47 4.76
C LEU A 238 -4.61 7.93 5.15
N HIS A 239 -4.01 8.14 6.31
CA HIS A 239 -3.56 9.44 6.79
C HIS A 239 -2.24 9.24 7.51
N ASP A 240 -1.18 9.90 7.04
CA ASP A 240 0.18 9.80 7.59
C ASP A 240 0.68 8.34 7.72
N VAL A 241 0.11 7.46 6.90
CA VAL A 241 0.46 6.04 6.75
C VAL A 241 0.59 5.77 5.26
N ARG A 242 1.66 5.07 4.88
CA ARG A 242 1.91 4.59 3.53
C ARG A 242 1.66 3.10 3.46
N LEU A 243 0.93 2.65 2.45
CA LEU A 243 0.76 1.23 2.14
C LEU A 243 1.89 0.75 1.23
N CYS A 244 2.42 -0.41 1.55
CA CYS A 244 3.63 -1.01 1.03
C CYS A 244 3.39 -2.50 0.74
N GLY A 245 2.58 -2.83 -0.27
CA GLY A 245 2.05 -4.19 -0.40
C GLY A 245 1.16 -4.53 0.80
N SER A 246 1.58 -5.49 1.64
CA SER A 246 0.88 -5.83 2.89
C SER A 246 1.36 -5.03 4.10
N VAL A 247 2.36 -4.15 3.96
CA VAL A 247 2.94 -3.40 5.08
C VAL A 247 2.31 -2.01 5.20
N LEU A 248 1.97 -1.61 6.42
CA LEU A 248 1.57 -0.25 6.75
C LEU A 248 2.73 0.45 7.46
N GLU A 249 3.21 1.54 6.86
CA GLU A 249 4.34 2.32 7.38
C GLU A 249 3.85 3.70 7.85
N TYR A 250 4.15 4.06 9.10
CA TYR A 250 3.90 5.42 9.58
C TYR A 250 4.91 6.39 8.97
N VAL A 251 4.41 7.45 8.32
CA VAL A 251 5.21 8.50 7.66
C VAL A 251 4.90 9.90 8.19
N GLY A 252 4.17 9.97 9.31
CA GLY A 252 3.81 11.22 9.97
C GLY A 252 4.95 11.84 10.78
N LYS A 253 4.66 12.99 11.39
CA LYS A 253 5.67 13.79 12.11
C LYS A 253 6.02 13.27 13.50
N GLY A 254 5.11 12.55 14.15
CA GLY A 254 5.29 11.97 15.48
C GLY A 254 5.58 12.96 16.62
N LYS A 255 5.25 14.25 16.48
CA LYS A 255 5.65 15.29 17.44
C LYS A 255 4.71 15.40 18.63
N SER A 256 3.44 15.05 18.44
CA SER A 256 2.37 15.22 19.42
C SER A 256 1.36 14.07 19.36
N ILE A 257 0.51 13.98 20.37
CA ILE A 257 -0.54 12.96 20.48
C ILE A 257 -1.61 13.03 19.36
N VAL A 258 -1.62 14.10 18.58
CA VAL A 258 -2.53 14.25 17.43
C VAL A 258 -1.87 13.93 16.09
N ASP A 259 -0.55 13.73 16.06
CA ASP A 259 0.19 13.31 14.86
C ASP A 259 0.05 11.80 14.67
N VAL A 260 -1.19 11.33 14.53
CA VAL A 260 -1.53 9.91 14.43
C VAL A 260 -1.64 9.48 12.98
N GLY A 261 -1.03 8.35 12.67
CA GLY A 261 -1.27 7.64 11.42
C GLY A 261 -2.54 6.81 11.49
N LEU A 262 -3.43 6.93 10.50
CA LEU A 262 -4.63 6.10 10.38
C LEU A 262 -4.60 5.32 9.08
N ALA A 263 -4.81 4.01 9.18
CA ALA A 263 -5.22 3.16 8.07
C ALA A 263 -6.58 2.55 8.40
N GLN A 264 -7.57 2.71 7.51
CA GLN A 264 -8.90 2.14 7.66
C GLN A 264 -9.33 1.42 6.39
N ALA A 265 -9.86 0.20 6.55
CA ALA A 265 -10.31 -0.62 5.44
C ALA A 265 -11.51 -0.02 4.67
N ARG A 266 -11.62 -0.31 3.36
CA ARG A 266 -12.75 0.02 2.48
C ARG A 266 -13.99 -0.76 2.84
N ARG A 267 -13.82 -2.05 3.09
CA ARG A 267 -14.89 -2.99 3.37
C ARG A 267 -15.06 -3.14 4.88
N ALA A 268 -16.30 -3.08 5.34
CA ALA A 268 -16.61 -3.43 6.71
C ALA A 268 -16.43 -4.94 6.92
N LEU A 269 -16.08 -5.34 8.13
CA LEU A 269 -16.14 -6.74 8.52
C LEU A 269 -17.55 -7.28 8.30
N SER A 270 -17.64 -8.55 7.89
CA SER A 270 -18.88 -9.26 7.61
C SER A 270 -18.82 -10.67 8.17
N PRO A 271 -19.93 -11.42 8.29
CA PRO A 271 -19.89 -12.81 8.74
C PRO A 271 -18.89 -13.70 7.96
N ARG A 272 -18.61 -13.36 6.70
CA ARG A 272 -17.66 -14.10 5.84
C ARG A 272 -16.21 -13.65 5.97
N SER A 273 -15.97 -12.43 6.45
CA SER A 273 -14.64 -11.88 6.71
C SER A 273 -14.74 -11.04 7.97
N HIS A 274 -14.58 -11.72 9.10
CA HIS A 274 -14.92 -11.24 10.43
C HIS A 274 -13.71 -11.12 11.35
N TYR A 275 -12.51 -11.43 10.85
CA TYR A 275 -11.26 -11.44 11.60
C TYR A 275 -10.12 -10.95 10.70
N PHE A 276 -9.20 -10.20 11.28
CA PHE A 276 -7.98 -9.72 10.63
C PHE A 276 -6.87 -9.57 11.67
N GLU A 277 -5.62 -9.62 11.21
CA GLU A 277 -4.45 -9.53 12.08
C GLU A 277 -3.34 -8.70 11.43
N LEU A 278 -2.43 -8.19 12.26
CA LEU A 278 -1.20 -7.52 11.83
C LEU A 278 0.00 -8.10 12.58
N GLU A 279 1.15 -8.11 11.93
CA GLU A 279 2.44 -8.40 12.53
C GLU A 279 3.21 -7.09 12.76
N ILE A 280 3.78 -6.90 13.95
CA ILE A 280 4.61 -5.73 14.23
C ILE A 280 6.01 -5.95 13.65
N LEU A 281 6.26 -5.42 12.45
CA LEU A 281 7.57 -5.49 11.82
C LEU A 281 8.59 -4.54 12.46
N ASP A 282 8.13 -3.36 12.87
CA ASP A 282 8.92 -2.36 13.58
C ASP A 282 8.01 -1.59 14.56
N PRO A 283 8.29 -1.62 15.87
CA PRO A 283 7.48 -0.89 16.86
C PRO A 283 7.75 0.62 16.88
N GLY A 284 8.80 1.10 16.19
CA GLY A 284 9.28 2.47 16.34
C GLY A 284 9.76 2.77 17.77
N GLU A 285 9.86 4.04 18.13
CA GLU A 285 10.41 4.46 19.43
C GLU A 285 9.54 4.08 20.63
N LYS A 286 8.21 4.12 20.46
CA LYS A 286 7.24 4.03 21.58
C LYS A 286 6.21 2.91 21.44
N CYS A 287 6.20 2.17 20.33
CA CYS A 287 5.21 1.11 20.06
C CYS A 287 3.75 1.56 20.11
N TYR A 288 3.46 2.83 19.77
CA TYR A 288 2.09 3.36 19.68
C TYR A 288 1.35 2.81 18.45
N ILE A 289 1.07 1.52 18.47
CA ILE A 289 0.37 0.77 17.42
C ILE A 289 -0.94 0.28 18.02
N ALA A 290 -2.04 0.55 17.33
CA ALA A 290 -3.37 0.14 17.78
C ALA A 290 -4.10 -0.61 16.66
N LEU A 291 -4.70 -1.75 17.02
CA LEU A 291 -5.49 -2.60 16.13
C LEU A 291 -6.94 -2.61 16.61
N GLY A 292 -7.89 -2.37 15.72
CA GLY A 292 -9.30 -2.38 16.12
C GLY A 292 -10.30 -2.05 15.02
N VAL A 293 -11.55 -1.93 15.45
CA VAL A 293 -12.69 -1.64 14.58
C VAL A 293 -13.19 -0.22 14.82
N ALA A 294 -13.61 0.45 13.75
CA ALA A 294 -14.10 1.82 13.81
C ALA A 294 -15.16 2.10 12.73
N ARG A 295 -16.07 3.04 13.01
CA ARG A 295 -17.03 3.54 12.03
C ARG A 295 -16.34 4.16 10.81
N LYS A 296 -17.00 4.13 9.65
CA LYS A 296 -16.47 4.60 8.36
C LYS A 296 -15.95 6.04 8.39
N ASP A 297 -16.56 6.89 9.21
CA ASP A 297 -16.27 8.31 9.36
C ASP A 297 -15.29 8.63 10.51
N TYR A 298 -14.54 7.64 11.01
CA TYR A 298 -13.62 7.82 12.13
C TYR A 298 -12.62 8.98 11.91
N PRO A 299 -12.32 9.80 12.94
CA PRO A 299 -11.36 10.89 12.83
C PRO A 299 -9.97 10.36 12.46
N LYS A 300 -9.36 10.96 11.43
CA LYS A 300 -8.07 10.53 10.88
C LYS A 300 -6.88 10.79 11.80
N ASN A 301 -6.97 11.78 12.68
CA ASN A 301 -5.90 12.25 13.56
C ASN A 301 -5.98 11.66 14.97
N ARG A 302 -6.58 10.47 15.14
CA ARG A 302 -6.73 9.79 16.43
C ARG A 302 -6.55 8.29 16.29
N HIS A 303 -6.00 7.64 17.31
CA HIS A 303 -5.92 6.19 17.34
C HIS A 303 -7.32 5.58 17.42
N PRO A 304 -7.56 4.42 16.78
CA PRO A 304 -8.74 3.59 17.05
C PRO A 304 -8.92 3.37 18.56
N GLY A 305 -10.17 3.35 19.03
CA GLY A 305 -10.52 3.20 20.44
C GLY A 305 -10.62 4.52 21.23
N TRP A 306 -10.04 5.63 20.75
CA TRP A 306 -10.08 6.91 21.48
C TRP A 306 -11.33 7.75 21.24
N SER A 307 -12.13 7.45 20.23
CA SER A 307 -13.34 8.21 19.86
C SER A 307 -14.54 7.31 19.64
N ARG A 308 -15.73 7.80 19.98
CA ARG A 308 -16.98 7.03 19.97
C ARG A 308 -17.20 6.26 18.68
N GLY A 309 -17.66 5.02 18.82
CA GLY A 309 -17.87 4.10 17.70
C GLY A 309 -16.56 3.51 17.17
N SER A 310 -15.59 3.33 18.06
CA SER A 310 -14.40 2.52 17.81
C SER A 310 -13.99 1.75 19.06
N VAL A 311 -13.38 0.60 18.84
CA VAL A 311 -12.82 -0.29 19.86
C VAL A 311 -11.47 -0.76 19.36
N ALA A 312 -10.43 -0.65 20.19
CA ALA A 312 -9.10 -1.07 19.76
C ALA A 312 -8.21 -1.51 20.92
N TYR A 313 -7.36 -2.48 20.62
CA TYR A 313 -6.29 -2.97 21.47
C TYR A 313 -4.98 -2.25 21.12
N HIS A 314 -4.30 -1.72 22.13
CA HIS A 314 -3.09 -0.89 21.99
C HIS A 314 -1.86 -1.70 22.43
N ALA A 315 -0.86 -1.76 21.54
CA ALA A 315 0.33 -2.59 21.69
C ALA A 315 1.27 -2.11 22.81
N ASP A 316 1.35 -0.79 23.04
CA ASP A 316 2.30 -0.16 23.94
C ASP A 316 2.01 -0.43 25.42
N ASP A 317 0.72 -0.48 25.79
CA ASP A 317 0.29 -0.62 27.19
C ASP A 317 -0.57 -1.86 27.45
N GLY A 318 -0.98 -2.58 26.40
CA GLY A 318 -1.77 -3.79 26.50
C GLY A 318 -3.23 -3.55 26.85
N LYS A 319 -3.72 -2.31 26.72
CA LYS A 319 -5.09 -1.95 27.10
C LYS A 319 -6.04 -1.96 25.92
N LEU A 320 -7.32 -2.09 26.26
CA LEU A 320 -8.43 -2.00 25.34
C LEU A 320 -9.14 -0.66 25.53
N PHE A 321 -9.29 0.08 24.44
CA PHE A 321 -9.89 1.41 24.42
C PHE A 321 -11.23 1.39 23.70
N HIS A 322 -12.28 1.89 24.36
CA HIS A 322 -13.66 1.86 23.88
C HIS A 322 -14.25 3.26 23.74
N GLY A 323 -14.01 3.87 22.58
CA GLY A 323 -14.46 5.21 22.25
C GLY A 323 -14.11 6.32 23.24
N SER A 324 -13.03 6.13 23.99
CA SER A 324 -12.60 6.96 25.12
C SER A 324 -11.07 7.02 25.17
N GLY A 325 -10.51 8.13 25.69
CA GLY A 325 -9.06 8.26 25.90
C GLY A 325 -8.51 7.48 27.11
N VAL A 326 -9.37 6.73 27.80
CA VAL A 326 -9.02 5.86 28.94
C VAL A 326 -9.23 4.41 28.51
N GLY A 327 -8.18 3.60 28.67
CA GLY A 327 -8.19 2.18 28.33
C GLY A 327 -8.28 1.30 29.57
N ASP A 328 -8.89 0.14 29.41
CA ASP A 328 -9.03 -0.89 30.44
C ASP A 328 -7.93 -1.96 30.29
N PRO A 329 -7.43 -2.56 31.40
CA PRO A 329 -6.53 -3.70 31.31
C PRO A 329 -7.15 -4.84 30.51
N PHE A 330 -6.44 -5.35 29.51
CA PHE A 330 -6.99 -6.36 28.60
C PHE A 330 -6.00 -7.49 28.30
N GLY A 331 -4.82 -7.15 27.79
CA GLY A 331 -3.85 -8.13 27.32
C GLY A 331 -2.40 -7.73 27.64
N PRO A 332 -1.42 -8.53 27.17
CA PRO A 332 -0.01 -8.20 27.29
C PRO A 332 0.34 -6.96 26.43
N ARG A 333 1.56 -6.45 26.58
CA ARG A 333 2.14 -5.53 25.58
C ARG A 333 2.67 -6.32 24.40
N CYS A 334 2.70 -5.71 23.22
CA CYS A 334 3.23 -6.33 22.01
C CYS A 334 4.55 -5.66 21.58
N TYR A 335 5.43 -6.45 20.96
CA TYR A 335 6.76 -6.08 20.52
C TYR A 335 7.00 -6.50 19.07
N LYS A 336 8.18 -6.18 18.55
CA LYS A 336 8.63 -6.59 17.23
C LYS A 336 8.50 -8.12 17.05
N GLY A 337 7.80 -8.53 16.00
CA GLY A 337 7.52 -9.92 15.65
C GLY A 337 6.23 -10.48 16.25
N ASP A 338 5.56 -9.77 17.16
CA ASP A 338 4.27 -10.19 17.68
C ASP A 338 3.14 -9.96 16.67
N VAL A 339 2.15 -10.85 16.70
CA VAL A 339 0.95 -10.78 15.86
C VAL A 339 -0.25 -10.38 16.72
N MET A 340 -0.93 -9.30 16.33
CA MET A 340 -2.15 -8.81 16.95
C MET A 340 -3.35 -9.13 16.08
N GLY A 341 -4.43 -9.66 16.65
CA GLY A 341 -5.66 -10.01 15.95
C GLY A 341 -6.87 -9.24 16.45
N CYS A 342 -7.83 -8.97 15.55
CA CYS A 342 -9.12 -8.38 15.88
C CYS A 342 -10.22 -9.03 15.05
N GLY A 343 -11.36 -9.34 15.70
CA GLY A 343 -12.51 -9.89 14.99
C GLY A 343 -13.83 -9.51 15.64
N ILE A 344 -14.91 -9.63 14.87
CA ILE A 344 -16.29 -9.39 15.30
C ILE A 344 -17.04 -10.72 15.25
N MET A 345 -17.68 -11.08 16.36
CA MET A 345 -18.64 -12.17 16.36
C MET A 345 -20.00 -11.65 15.90
N PHE A 346 -20.50 -12.17 14.77
CA PHE A 346 -21.81 -11.82 14.24
C PHE A 346 -22.88 -12.75 14.84
N PRO A 347 -24.00 -12.20 15.35
CA PRO A 347 -25.17 -13.00 15.73
C PRO A 347 -25.71 -13.83 14.56
N ARG A 348 -26.38 -14.95 14.86
CA ARG A 348 -26.90 -15.89 13.84
C ARG A 348 -27.99 -15.27 12.93
N ASP A 349 -28.62 -14.21 13.39
CA ASP A 349 -29.66 -13.42 12.74
C ASP A 349 -29.12 -12.12 12.10
N TYR A 350 -27.80 -11.92 12.08
CA TYR A 350 -27.20 -10.76 11.43
C TYR A 350 -27.57 -10.70 9.94
N GLY A 351 -28.32 -9.66 9.55
CA GLY A 351 -28.79 -9.43 8.18
C GLY A 351 -30.22 -9.92 7.88
N ARG A 352 -30.96 -10.45 8.86
CA ARG A 352 -32.38 -10.82 8.67
C ARG A 352 -33.37 -9.65 8.74
N ASP A 353 -32.96 -8.48 9.26
CA ASP A 353 -33.88 -7.37 9.55
C ASP A 353 -33.76 -6.15 8.62
N SER A 354 -32.95 -6.20 7.55
CA SER A 354 -32.81 -5.04 6.64
C SER A 354 -33.96 -4.85 5.64
N GLU A 355 -34.99 -5.71 5.64
CA GLU A 355 -36.22 -5.52 4.86
C GLU A 355 -37.49 -5.27 5.70
N GLY A 356 -37.35 -4.97 7.00
CA GLY A 356 -38.52 -4.90 7.89
C GLY A 356 -38.45 -3.82 8.96
N ILE A 357 -38.83 -2.59 8.60
CA ILE A 357 -39.46 -1.59 9.49
C ILE A 357 -38.57 -1.00 10.60
N GLY A 358 -38.59 0.34 10.70
CA GLY A 358 -37.74 1.10 11.60
C GLY A 358 -38.06 0.95 13.08
N GLY A 359 -37.05 1.22 13.90
CA GLY A 359 -37.22 1.48 15.33
C GLY A 359 -36.11 0.92 16.19
N LEU A 360 -35.30 1.83 16.73
CA LEU A 360 -34.71 1.80 18.07
C LEU A 360 -33.74 0.67 18.46
N GLY A 361 -32.53 1.11 18.84
CA GLY A 361 -31.80 0.56 19.98
C GLY A 361 -30.67 -0.41 19.64
N ILE A 362 -29.43 0.05 19.83
CA ILE A 362 -28.31 -0.85 20.10
C ILE A 362 -28.06 -0.77 21.62
N PRO A 363 -28.00 -1.90 22.34
CA PRO A 363 -27.60 -1.94 23.74
C PRO A 363 -26.13 -1.52 23.95
#